data_AF-A0AB37NXJ5-F1
#
_entry.id   AF-A0AB37NXJ5-F1
#
_cell.length_a   1.000
_cell.length_b   1.000
_cell.length_c   1.000
_cell.angle_alpha   90.00
_cell.angle_beta   90.00
_cell.angle_gamma   90.00
#
_symmetry.space_group_name_H-M   'P 1'
#
loop_
_entity.id
_entity.type
_entity.pdbx_description
1 polymer ?
#
loop_
_entity_poly.entity_id
_entity_poly.type
_entity_poly.pdbx_seq_one_letter_code
_entity_poly.pdbx_strand_id
1 'polypeptide(L)'
;MFEIEPAEPYTNDDLNYNDPDSRVSKEHDDESLRDVKLKTTDVSDWSSYTTVYIGYPIWWGEAAWPVNAFVRANDFSGKTVIPFCTSASSPLDSSASNLAKLASTGDWKEGQRFSSSVNTQTVEDWVKQQS
;
A
#
# COMPACT_ATOMS: atom_id res chain seq x y z
N MET A 1 9.91 10.25 5.13
CA MET A 1 8.81 9.27 5.30
C MET A 1 7.51 10.03 5.18
N PHE A 2 6.53 9.48 4.47
CA PHE A 2 5.21 10.06 4.28
C PHE A 2 4.18 9.01 4.71
N GLU A 3 3.18 9.40 5.50
CA GLU A 3 2.13 8.52 5.98
C GLU A 3 0.86 8.73 5.14
N ILE A 4 0.28 7.63 4.64
CA ILE A 4 -0.98 7.66 3.89
C ILE A 4 -2.12 7.63 4.89
N GLU A 5 -2.69 8.80 5.17
CA GLU A 5 -3.78 8.93 6.15
C GLU A 5 -5.14 9.11 5.45
N PRO A 6 -6.11 8.20 5.67
CA PRO A 6 -7.51 8.45 5.33
C PRO A 6 -8.03 9.73 5.99
N ALA A 7 -8.84 10.50 5.26
CA ALA A 7 -9.52 11.67 5.81
C ALA A 7 -10.47 11.27 6.95
N GLU A 8 -11.15 10.13 6.78
CA GLU A 8 -11.91 9.44 7.83
C GLU A 8 -11.13 8.17 8.24
N PRO A 9 -10.39 8.20 9.37
CA PRO A 9 -9.60 7.07 9.84
C PRO A 9 -10.43 5.82 10.07
N TYR A 10 -9.85 4.65 9.82
CA TYR A 10 -10.48 3.37 10.17
C TYR A 10 -10.38 3.15 11.68
N THR A 11 -11.52 2.92 12.32
CA THR A 11 -11.59 2.49 13.71
C THR A 11 -11.32 0.98 13.82
N ASN A 12 -11.18 0.47 15.05
CA ASN A 12 -11.04 -0.98 15.25
C ASN A 12 -12.30 -1.75 14.78
N ASP A 13 -13.49 -1.16 14.95
CA ASP A 13 -14.74 -1.76 14.50
C ASP A 13 -14.82 -1.78 12.97
N ASP A 14 -14.33 -0.73 12.31
CA ASP A 14 -14.22 -0.67 10.84
C ASP A 14 -13.30 -1.75 10.27
N LEU A 15 -12.25 -2.13 10.99
CA LEU A 15 -11.25 -3.11 10.57
C LEU A 15 -11.63 -4.56 10.92
N ASN A 16 -12.77 -4.78 11.58
CA ASN A 16 -13.21 -6.11 11.96
C ASN A 16 -13.78 -6.88 10.75
N TYR A 17 -12.90 -7.51 9.98
CA TYR A 17 -13.26 -8.32 8.80
C TYR A 17 -14.16 -9.54 9.10
N ASN A 18 -14.39 -9.89 10.38
CA ASN A 18 -15.35 -10.92 10.76
C ASN A 18 -16.77 -10.37 10.97
N ASP A 19 -16.93 -9.05 10.99
CA ASP A 19 -18.22 -8.38 11.06
C ASP A 19 -18.62 -7.94 9.65
N PRO A 20 -19.71 -8.48 9.06
CA PRO A 20 -20.19 -8.08 7.74
C PRO A 20 -20.68 -6.62 7.71
N ASP A 21 -20.99 -6.03 8.87
CA ASP A 21 -21.38 -4.64 8.97
C ASP A 21 -20.22 -3.67 9.14
N SER A 22 -19.00 -4.17 9.37
CA SER A 22 -17.80 -3.33 9.40
C SER A 22 -17.57 -2.64 8.05
N ARG A 23 -16.92 -1.48 8.10
CA ARG A 23 -16.56 -0.72 6.90
C ARG A 23 -15.70 -1.54 5.94
N VAL A 24 -14.68 -2.26 6.43
CA VAL A 24 -13.78 -3.04 5.57
C VAL A 24 -14.49 -4.23 4.90
N SER A 25 -15.52 -4.80 5.52
CA SER A 25 -16.35 -5.84 4.90
C SER A 25 -17.29 -5.25 3.84
N LYS A 26 -17.92 -4.12 4.13
CA LYS A 26 -18.78 -3.42 3.15
C LYS A 26 -18.00 -2.97 1.92
N GLU A 27 -16.82 -2.39 2.13
CA GLU A 27 -15.91 -2.01 1.04
C GLU A 27 -15.35 -3.22 0.29
N HIS A 28 -15.25 -4.41 0.92
CA HIS A 28 -14.91 -5.64 0.22
C HIS A 28 -16.04 -6.07 -0.72
N ASP A 29 -17.28 -6.08 -0.23
CA ASP A 29 -18.44 -6.55 -0.96
C ASP A 29 -18.91 -5.56 -2.06
N ASP A 30 -18.65 -4.27 -1.88
CA ASP A 30 -19.01 -3.20 -2.82
C ASP A 30 -17.80 -2.33 -3.18
N GLU A 31 -17.24 -2.54 -4.38
CA GLU A 31 -16.08 -1.80 -4.86
C GLU A 31 -16.32 -0.29 -5.00
N SER A 32 -17.58 0.15 -5.15
CA SER A 32 -17.91 1.57 -5.25
C SER A 32 -17.62 2.34 -3.96
N LEU A 33 -17.49 1.63 -2.83
CA LEU A 33 -17.14 2.20 -1.53
C LEU A 33 -15.62 2.34 -1.33
N ARG A 34 -14.78 1.78 -2.22
CA ARG A 34 -13.31 1.77 -2.09
C ARG A 34 -12.63 3.09 -2.49
N ASP A 35 -13.40 4.13 -2.82
CA ASP A 35 -12.85 5.46 -3.06
C ASP A 35 -12.55 6.18 -1.73
N VAL A 36 -11.43 5.79 -1.10
CA VAL A 36 -11.03 6.32 0.19
C VAL A 36 -10.39 7.70 0.04
N LYS A 37 -11.09 8.74 0.48
CA LYS A 37 -10.53 10.08 0.58
C LYS A 37 -9.35 10.11 1.54
N LEU A 38 -8.23 10.71 1.11
CA LEU A 38 -7.03 10.92 1.94
C LEU A 38 -6.99 12.36 2.49
N LYS A 39 -6.33 12.56 3.64
CA LYS A 39 -6.07 13.90 4.19
C LYS A 39 -5.27 14.75 3.22
N THR A 40 -4.25 14.14 2.62
CA THR A 40 -3.43 14.73 1.57
C THR A 40 -2.74 13.61 0.78
N THR A 41 -2.42 13.90 -0.47
CA THR A 41 -1.53 13.09 -1.32
C THR A 41 -0.25 13.86 -1.67
N ASP A 42 -0.13 15.10 -1.20
CA ASP A 42 0.98 16.00 -1.49
C ASP A 42 2.20 15.62 -0.65
N VAL A 43 3.21 15.08 -1.32
CA VAL A 43 4.51 14.75 -0.72
C VAL A 43 5.47 15.88 -1.06
N SER A 44 5.98 16.56 -0.02
CA SER A 44 6.97 17.63 -0.21
C SER A 44 8.17 17.13 -1.02
N ASP A 45 8.60 17.95 -1.98
CA ASP A 45 9.71 17.65 -2.89
C ASP A 45 9.56 16.33 -3.66
N TRP A 46 8.32 15.92 -4.00
CA TRP A 46 8.03 14.66 -4.68
C TRP A 46 8.94 14.39 -5.89
N SER A 47 9.21 15.41 -6.71
CA SER A 47 10.06 15.29 -7.91
C SER A 47 11.52 14.93 -7.62
N SER A 48 12.01 15.19 -6.40
CA SER A 48 13.39 14.88 -6.00
C SER A 48 13.63 13.39 -5.75
N TYR A 49 12.57 12.62 -5.46
CA TYR A 49 12.70 11.20 -5.20
C TYR A 49 12.89 10.40 -6.49
N THR A 50 13.98 9.65 -6.57
CA THR A 50 14.23 8.67 -7.64
C THR A 50 13.81 7.26 -7.26
N THR A 51 13.71 6.97 -5.97
CA THR A 51 13.27 5.67 -5.42
C THR A 51 12.16 5.89 -4.40
N VAL A 52 11.08 5.12 -4.52
CA VAL A 52 9.92 5.15 -3.61
C VAL A 52 9.69 3.74 -3.08
N TYR A 53 9.83 3.57 -1.77
CA TYR A 53 9.35 2.36 -1.09
C TYR A 53 7.91 2.59 -0.64
N ILE A 54 6.99 1.71 -1.03
CA ILE A 54 5.57 1.82 -0.67
C ILE A 54 5.14 0.63 0.19
N GLY A 55 4.81 0.92 1.45
CA GLY A 55 4.45 -0.07 2.46
C GLY A 55 2.96 -0.11 2.72
N TYR A 56 2.37 -1.29 2.81
CA TYR A 56 0.93 -1.44 3.08
C TYR A 56 0.56 -2.78 3.73
N PRO A 57 -0.52 -2.83 4.54
CA PRO A 57 -1.10 -4.11 4.92
C PRO A 57 -1.86 -4.74 3.76
N ILE A 58 -1.97 -6.07 3.76
CA ILE A 58 -2.87 -6.78 2.84
C ILE A 58 -4.29 -6.79 3.40
N TRP A 59 -5.25 -6.27 2.63
CA TRP A 59 -6.69 -6.39 2.85
C TRP A 59 -7.28 -7.24 1.74
N TRP A 60 -7.93 -8.36 2.10
CA TRP A 60 -8.60 -9.24 1.15
C TRP A 60 -7.75 -9.68 -0.06
N GLY A 61 -6.43 -9.86 0.14
CA GLY A 61 -5.49 -10.26 -0.92
C GLY A 61 -4.93 -9.10 -1.77
N GLU A 62 -5.33 -7.86 -1.47
CA GLU A 62 -4.88 -6.65 -2.16
C GLU A 62 -4.20 -5.66 -1.21
N ALA A 63 -3.63 -4.59 -1.77
CA ALA A 63 -3.18 -3.47 -0.96
C ALA A 63 -4.38 -2.77 -0.31
N ALA A 64 -4.25 -2.32 0.93
CA ALA A 64 -5.29 -1.53 1.58
C ALA A 64 -5.73 -0.36 0.70
N TRP A 65 -7.04 -0.17 0.54
CA TRP A 65 -7.61 0.76 -0.44
C TRP A 65 -7.17 2.25 -0.32
N PRO A 66 -6.79 2.79 0.87
CA PRO A 66 -6.16 4.11 0.94
C PRO A 66 -4.89 4.24 0.06
N VAL A 67 -4.15 3.16 -0.12
CA VAL A 67 -2.93 3.11 -0.94
C VAL A 67 -3.27 3.27 -2.42
N ASN A 68 -4.39 2.71 -2.86
CA ASN A 68 -4.87 2.86 -4.23
C ASN A 68 -5.18 4.33 -4.54
N ALA A 69 -5.79 5.06 -3.60
CA ALA A 69 -6.05 6.49 -3.73
C ALA A 69 -4.75 7.30 -3.83
N PHE A 70 -3.75 6.98 -2.99
CA PHE A 70 -2.44 7.63 -3.04
C PHE A 70 -1.72 7.38 -4.38
N VAL A 71 -1.74 6.15 -4.86
CA VAL A 71 -1.09 5.77 -6.12
C VAL A 71 -1.74 6.44 -7.32
N ARG A 72 -3.08 6.52 -7.37
CA ARG A 72 -3.80 7.24 -8.44
C ARG A 72 -3.52 8.74 -8.44
N ALA A 73 -3.22 9.33 -7.29
CA ALA A 73 -3.04 10.77 -7.13
C ALA A 73 -1.61 11.26 -7.40
N ASN A 74 -0.64 10.36 -7.58
CA ASN A 74 0.77 10.70 -7.73
C ASN A 74 1.37 10.17 -9.03
N ASP A 75 2.22 10.99 -9.66
CA ASP A 75 2.99 10.61 -10.85
C ASP A 75 4.30 9.93 -10.44
N PHE A 76 4.50 8.69 -10.88
CA PHE A 76 5.70 7.90 -10.59
C PHE A 76 6.72 7.92 -11.74
N SER A 77 6.51 8.77 -12.75
CA SER A 77 7.43 8.91 -13.89
C SER A 77 8.87 9.17 -13.43
N GLY A 78 9.80 8.39 -14.00
CA GLY A 78 11.23 8.46 -13.66
C GLY A 78 11.61 7.91 -12.29
N LYS A 79 10.68 7.26 -11.57
CA LYS A 79 10.93 6.68 -10.24
C LYS A 79 10.98 5.16 -10.29
N THR A 80 11.89 4.58 -9.52
CA THR A 80 11.87 3.17 -9.14
C THR A 80 10.91 3.00 -7.97
N VAL A 81 9.93 2.12 -8.08
CA VAL A 81 8.92 1.88 -7.04
C VAL A 81 9.07 0.47 -6.50
N ILE A 82 9.26 0.33 -5.19
CA ILE A 82 9.51 -0.94 -4.52
C ILE A 82 8.42 -1.17 -3.48
N PRO A 83 7.43 -2.03 -3.77
CA PRO A 83 6.37 -2.33 -2.82
C PRO A 83 6.86 -3.29 -1.73
N PHE A 84 6.31 -3.14 -0.53
CA PHE A 84 6.42 -4.16 0.50
C PHE A 84 5.11 -4.22 1.29
N CYS A 85 4.81 -5.39 1.85
CA CYS A 85 3.59 -5.55 2.62
C CYS A 85 3.80 -6.29 3.94
N THR A 86 2.88 -6.07 4.86
CA THR A 86 2.70 -6.93 6.03
C THR A 86 1.35 -7.62 5.96
N SER A 87 1.30 -8.87 6.41
CA SER A 87 0.02 -9.58 6.55
C SER A 87 0.18 -10.77 7.48
N ALA A 88 -0.94 -11.38 7.90
CA ALA A 88 -0.91 -12.59 8.72
C ALA A 88 -0.23 -13.74 7.96
N SER A 89 -0.81 -14.16 6.83
CA SER A 89 -0.31 -15.26 6.01
C SER A 89 -0.29 -14.99 4.50
N SER A 90 -1.06 -14.01 4.02
CA SER A 90 -1.15 -13.72 2.59
C SER A 90 0.20 -13.30 2.00
N PRO A 91 0.58 -13.82 0.82
CA PRO A 91 1.75 -13.34 0.10
C PRO A 91 1.54 -11.91 -0.45
N LEU A 92 2.58 -11.34 -1.06
CA LEU A 92 2.49 -10.08 -1.79
C LEU A 92 1.63 -10.23 -3.05
N ASP A 93 1.86 -11.29 -3.84
CA ASP A 93 1.15 -11.67 -5.07
C ASP A 93 0.63 -10.48 -5.90
N SER A 94 -0.66 -10.50 -6.25
CA SER A 94 -1.27 -9.53 -7.15
C SER A 94 -1.33 -8.12 -6.58
N SER A 95 -1.21 -7.93 -5.25
CA SER A 95 -1.34 -6.61 -4.61
C SER A 95 -0.38 -5.58 -5.22
N ALA A 96 0.90 -5.94 -5.38
CA ALA A 96 1.91 -5.07 -5.96
C ALA A 96 1.65 -4.81 -7.45
N SER A 97 1.30 -5.86 -8.21
CA SER A 97 1.02 -5.72 -9.64
C SER A 97 -0.23 -4.88 -9.92
N ASN A 98 -1.21 -4.91 -9.02
CA ASN A 98 -2.43 -4.12 -9.12
C ASN A 98 -2.14 -2.63 -8.86
N LEU A 99 -1.28 -2.32 -7.88
CA LEU A 99 -0.80 -0.94 -7.67
C LEU A 99 -0.02 -0.42 -8.90
N ALA A 100 0.86 -1.24 -9.48
CA ALA A 100 1.60 -0.85 -10.68
C ALA A 100 0.67 -0.52 -11.86
N LYS A 101 -0.39 -1.32 -12.06
CA LYS A 101 -1.42 -1.03 -13.08
C LYS A 101 -2.20 0.26 -12.80
N LEU A 102 -2.48 0.56 -11.52
CA LEU A 102 -3.16 1.80 -11.12
C LEU A 102 -2.29 3.04 -11.34
N ALA A 103 -0.99 2.97 -11.07
CA ALA A 103 -0.06 4.09 -11.19
C ALA A 103 0.14 4.57 -12.64
N SER A 104 0.00 3.65 -13.61
CA SER A 104 0.28 3.83 -15.06
C SER A 104 1.69 4.31 -15.43
N THR A 105 2.52 4.67 -14.44
CA THR A 105 3.88 5.23 -14.55
C THR A 105 4.78 4.64 -13.47
N GLY A 106 6.10 4.82 -13.64
CA GLY A 106 7.14 4.31 -12.74
C GLY A 106 7.67 2.93 -13.13
N ASP A 107 8.86 2.62 -12.62
CA ASP A 107 9.54 1.34 -12.76
C ASP A 107 9.29 0.50 -11.50
N TRP A 108 8.20 -0.26 -11.51
CA TRP A 108 7.77 -1.08 -10.38
C TRP A 108 8.57 -2.37 -10.30
N LYS A 109 9.31 -2.55 -9.21
CA LYS A 109 10.14 -3.72 -8.92
C LYS A 109 9.38 -4.80 -8.17
N GLU A 110 9.98 -5.98 -8.13
CA GLU A 110 9.53 -7.06 -7.25
C GLU A 110 9.59 -6.59 -5.79
N GLY A 111 8.49 -6.80 -5.07
CA GLY A 111 8.36 -6.41 -3.68
C GLY A 111 8.62 -7.56 -2.71
N GLN A 112 8.47 -7.27 -1.41
CA GLN A 112 8.66 -8.25 -0.35
C GLN A 112 7.49 -8.23 0.64
N ARG A 113 6.96 -9.41 0.96
CA ARG A 113 6.09 -9.59 2.13
C ARG A 113 6.96 -9.82 3.36
N PHE A 114 6.71 -9.05 4.41
CA PHE A 114 7.28 -9.23 5.73
C PHE A 114 6.23 -9.79 6.70
N SER A 115 6.61 -10.81 7.48
CA SER A 115 5.77 -11.26 8.60
C SER A 115 5.86 -10.26 9.75
N SER A 116 4.90 -10.34 10.68
CA SER A 116 4.94 -9.58 11.94
C SER A 116 6.17 -9.90 12.82
N SER A 117 6.83 -11.04 12.57
CA SER A 117 8.01 -11.50 13.28
C SER A 117 9.34 -11.24 12.54
N VAL A 118 9.33 -10.49 11.44
CA VAL A 118 10.55 -10.16 10.70
C VAL A 118 11.55 -9.46 11.63
N ASN A 119 12.84 -9.79 11.51
CA ASN A 119 13.89 -9.10 12.24
C ASN A 119 14.54 -8.01 11.37
N THR A 120 15.24 -7.07 12.03
CA THR A 120 15.90 -5.95 11.36
C THR A 120 16.91 -6.40 10.30
N GLN A 121 17.68 -7.45 10.56
CA GLN A 121 18.70 -7.94 9.62
C GLN A 121 18.09 -8.35 8.28
N THR A 122 16.96 -9.06 8.30
CA THR A 122 16.24 -9.47 7.09
C THR A 122 15.77 -8.26 6.28
N VAL A 123 15.31 -7.20 6.93
CA VAL A 123 14.89 -5.96 6.26
C VAL A 123 16.10 -5.25 5.65
N GLU A 124 17.20 -5.12 6.40
CA GLU A 124 18.43 -4.50 5.91
C GLU A 124 19.02 -5.24 4.69
N ASP A 125 19.04 -6.57 4.74
CA ASP A 125 19.56 -7.39 3.65
C ASP A 125 18.68 -7.29 2.41
N TRP A 126 17.36 -7.18 2.58
CA TRP A 126 16.44 -6.92 1.46
C TRP A 126 16.67 -5.54 0.84
N VAL A 127 16.82 -4.48 1.65
CA VAL A 127 17.07 -3.12 1.16
C VAL A 127 18.37 -3.06 0.34
N LYS A 128 19.44 -3.72 0.79
CA LYS A 128 20.72 -3.79 0.06
C LYS A 128 20.63 -4.49 -1.30
N GLN A 129 19.62 -5.34 -1.52
CA GLN A 129 19.39 -6.01 -2.81
C GLN A 129 18.68 -5.09 -3.82
N GLN A 130 18.11 -3.97 -3.38
CA GLN A 130 17.37 -3.04 -4.23
C GLN A 130 18.24 -1.91 -4.80
N SER A 131 19.48 -1.81 -4.34
CA SER A 131 20.48 -0.79 -4.71
C SER A 131 21.47 -1.26 -5.76
#